data_AF-A0A5J4NZW2-F1
#
_entry.id   AF-A0A5J4NZW2-F1
#
_cell.length_a   1.000
_cell.length_b   1.000
_cell.length_c   1.000
_cell.angle_alpha   90.00
_cell.angle_beta   90.00
_cell.angle_gamma   90.00
#
_symmetry.space_group_name_H-M   'P 1'
#
loop_
_entity.id
_entity.type
_entity.pdbx_description
1 polymer ?
#
loop_
_entity_poly.entity_id
_entity_poly.type
_entity_poly.pdbx_seq_one_letter_code
_entity_poly.pdbx_strand_id
1 'polypeptide(L)'
;IIISILFQLHEDVFILIQLTGFAFTVVSAMAVSSLLHIRRTNPGLNKSKFKLPIFLPILYLIINISIGIFSIYDSPKDALLSVGLIALGIPVYIFGVAWKRKPALIESAMYRATVWLQKVLNVVQQDATPDCIEVPWQPTSPVPPATE
;
A
#
# COMPACT_ATOMS: atom_id res chain seq x y z
N ILE A 1 -8.91 -13.39 -13.71
CA ILE A 1 -9.67 -13.85 -14.90
C ILE A 1 -10.78 -12.85 -15.24
N ILE A 2 -11.84 -12.70 -14.43
CA ILE A 2 -12.94 -11.76 -14.73
C ILE A 2 -12.46 -10.30 -14.86
N ILE A 3 -11.66 -9.83 -13.90
CA ILE A 3 -11.07 -8.47 -13.94
C ILE A 3 -10.12 -8.32 -15.13
N SER A 4 -9.37 -9.37 -15.46
CA SER A 4 -8.46 -9.40 -16.61
C SER A 4 -9.22 -9.32 -17.95
N ILE A 5 -10.34 -10.02 -18.07
CA ILE A 5 -11.23 -9.97 -19.24
C ILE A 5 -11.87 -8.58 -19.35
N LEU A 6 -12.31 -8.00 -18.24
CA LEU A 6 -12.89 -6.65 -18.22
C LEU A 6 -11.88 -5.57 -18.68
N PHE A 7 -10.62 -5.71 -18.28
CA PHE A 7 -9.52 -4.83 -18.72
C PHE A 7 -9.24 -4.96 -20.22
N GLN A 8 -9.34 -6.19 -20.74
CA GLN A 8 -9.15 -6.50 -22.16
C GLN A 8 -10.26 -5.93 -23.06
N LEU A 9 -11.44 -5.67 -22.51
CA LEU A 9 -12.60 -5.12 -23.23
C LEU A 9 -12.59 -3.59 -23.34
N HIS A 10 -11.63 -2.91 -22.70
CA HIS A 10 -11.55 -1.45 -22.77
C HIS A 10 -11.01 -1.04 -24.15
N GLU A 11 -11.72 -0.13 -24.83
CA GLU A 11 -11.44 0.26 -26.22
C GLU A 11 -10.02 0.86 -26.40
N ASP A 12 -9.45 1.44 -25.34
CA ASP A 12 -8.12 2.06 -25.36
C ASP A 12 -7.20 1.51 -24.26
N VAL A 13 -6.58 0.34 -24.48
CA VAL A 13 -5.58 -0.21 -23.54
C VAL A 13 -4.38 0.73 -23.35
N PHE A 14 -4.09 1.59 -24.33
CA PHE A 14 -2.99 2.56 -24.29
C PHE A 14 -3.18 3.61 -23.18
N ILE A 15 -4.40 4.16 -23.01
CA ILE A 15 -4.68 5.13 -21.92
C ILE A 15 -4.46 4.49 -20.56
N LEU A 16 -4.76 3.20 -20.45
CA LEU A 16 -4.77 2.46 -19.20
C LEU A 16 -3.35 2.13 -18.74
N ILE A 17 -2.45 1.89 -19.70
CA ILE A 17 -1.00 1.76 -19.47
C ILE A 17 -0.43 3.09 -18.97
N GLN A 18 -0.75 4.20 -19.66
CA GLN A 18 -0.25 5.52 -19.28
C GLN A 18 -0.76 5.96 -17.91
N LEU A 19 -2.03 5.71 -17.63
CA LEU A 19 -2.68 5.93 -16.33
C LEU A 19 -1.99 5.17 -15.19
N THR A 20 -1.80 3.86 -15.37
CA THR A 20 -1.24 2.98 -14.34
C THR A 20 0.24 3.25 -14.13
N GLY A 21 1.00 3.49 -15.21
CA GLY A 21 2.42 3.83 -15.16
C GLY A 21 2.69 5.14 -14.41
N PHE A 22 1.88 6.18 -14.68
CA PHE A 22 1.99 7.43 -13.93
C PHE A 22 1.59 7.26 -12.47
N ALA A 23 0.48 6.56 -12.19
CA ALA A 23 0.03 6.31 -10.82
C ALA A 23 1.12 5.57 -10.00
N PHE A 24 1.76 4.55 -10.57
CA PHE A 24 2.86 3.84 -9.95
C PHE A 24 4.07 4.75 -9.67
N THR A 25 4.42 5.62 -10.61
CA THR A 25 5.52 6.59 -10.46
C THR A 25 5.24 7.54 -9.28
N VAL A 26 4.03 8.08 -9.18
CA VAL A 26 3.63 8.98 -8.07
C VAL A 26 3.62 8.24 -6.73
N VAL A 27 3.03 7.04 -6.67
CA VAL A 27 3.00 6.22 -5.44
C VAL A 27 4.40 5.82 -5.01
N SER A 28 5.28 5.44 -5.94
CA SER A 28 6.66 5.08 -5.61
C SER A 28 7.47 6.29 -5.12
N ALA A 29 7.29 7.46 -5.74
CA ALA A 29 7.89 8.71 -5.27
C ALA A 29 7.44 9.05 -3.84
N MET A 30 6.14 8.93 -3.54
CA MET A 30 5.60 9.11 -2.19
C MET A 30 6.18 8.08 -1.21
N ALA A 31 6.24 6.80 -1.58
CA ALA A 31 6.79 5.74 -0.73
C ALA A 31 8.25 6.02 -0.37
N VAL A 32 9.10 6.31 -1.36
CA VAL A 32 10.51 6.61 -1.13
C VAL A 32 10.68 7.92 -0.34
N SER A 33 9.84 8.92 -0.58
CA SER A 33 9.85 10.15 0.22
C SER A 33 9.48 9.89 1.70
N SER A 34 8.51 8.99 1.95
CA SER A 34 8.08 8.57 3.29
C SER A 34 9.19 7.80 4.01
N LEU A 35 9.83 6.84 3.32
CA LEU A 35 11.01 6.12 3.81
C LEU A 35 12.16 7.07 4.16
N LEU A 36 12.43 8.06 3.30
CA LEU A 36 13.46 9.08 3.54
C LEU A 36 13.10 9.98 4.73
N HIS A 37 11.82 10.35 4.86
CA HIS A 37 11.33 11.15 5.98
C HIS A 37 11.48 10.42 7.32
N ILE A 38 11.03 9.17 7.41
CA ILE A 38 11.16 8.32 8.60
C ILE A 38 12.62 8.17 9.00
N ARG A 39 13.52 7.98 8.00
CA ARG A 39 14.96 7.87 8.24
C ARG A 39 15.58 9.14 8.80
N ARG A 40 15.05 10.33 8.45
CA ARG A 40 15.51 11.60 9.05
C ARG A 40 14.97 11.79 10.47
N THR A 41 13.72 11.41 10.73
CA THR A 41 13.04 11.67 12.01
C THR A 41 13.45 10.69 13.10
N ASN A 42 13.79 9.44 12.78
CA ASN A 42 14.21 8.42 13.75
C ASN A 42 15.67 7.96 13.53
N PRO A 43 16.68 8.78 13.86
CA PRO A 43 18.08 8.37 13.74
C PRO A 43 18.50 7.34 14.82
N GLY A 44 17.72 7.15 15.88
CA GLY A 44 18.05 6.31 17.05
C GLY A 44 17.73 4.81 16.93
N LEU A 45 16.85 4.40 16.02
CA LEU A 45 16.56 2.98 15.73
C LEU A 45 17.50 2.40 14.64
N ASN A 46 18.42 3.22 14.12
CA ASN A 46 19.35 2.90 13.02
C ASN A 46 20.55 2.03 13.44
N LYS A 47 20.32 0.96 14.19
CA LYS A 47 21.26 -0.18 14.19
C LYS A 47 20.98 -1.14 13.02
N SER A 48 20.31 -0.69 11.96
CA SER A 48 20.27 -1.43 10.70
C SER A 48 21.71 -1.60 10.19
N LYS A 49 22.20 -2.84 10.33
CA LYS A 49 23.52 -3.37 9.95
C LYS A 49 23.90 -3.14 8.47
N PHE A 50 23.03 -2.53 7.68
CA PHE A 50 23.17 -2.32 6.24
C PHE A 50 23.24 -0.82 5.92
N LYS A 51 24.46 -0.32 5.69
CA LYS A 51 24.73 1.08 5.30
C LYS A 51 24.32 1.30 3.84
N LEU A 52 23.04 1.51 3.56
CA LEU A 52 22.64 2.05 2.26
C LEU A 52 23.08 3.51 2.13
N PRO A 53 23.84 3.87 1.08
CA PRO A 53 24.22 5.25 0.82
C PRO A 53 22.96 6.06 0.50
N ILE A 54 22.80 7.19 1.19
CA ILE A 54 21.66 8.12 1.04
C ILE A 54 21.60 8.73 -0.37
N PHE A 55 22.69 8.64 -1.13
CA PHE A 55 22.74 9.03 -2.54
C PHE A 55 21.74 8.26 -3.42
N LEU A 56 21.57 6.95 -3.20
CA LEU A 56 20.67 6.12 -4.00
C LEU A 56 19.20 6.58 -3.95
N PRO A 57 18.57 6.78 -2.77
CA PRO A 57 17.19 7.24 -2.71
C PRO A 57 17.00 8.66 -3.27
N ILE A 58 18.00 9.53 -3.15
CA ILE A 58 17.93 10.89 -3.72
C ILE A 58 17.92 10.84 -5.25
N LEU A 59 18.85 10.09 -5.85
CA LEU A 59 18.91 9.92 -7.31
C LEU A 59 17.63 9.29 -7.85
N TYR A 60 17.11 8.27 -7.17
CA TYR A 60 15.84 7.65 -7.52
C TYR A 60 14.69 8.66 -7.52
N LEU A 61 14.62 9.52 -6.50
CA LEU A 61 13.57 10.53 -6.37
C LEU A 61 13.64 11.55 -7.52
N ILE A 62 14.85 12.00 -7.89
CA ILE A 62 15.05 12.92 -9.02
C ILE A 62 14.56 12.28 -10.33
N ILE A 63 14.95 11.04 -10.61
CA ILE A 63 14.53 10.33 -11.82
C ILE A 63 13.00 10.15 -11.85
N ASN A 64 12.40 9.78 -10.72
CA ASN A 64 10.94 9.59 -10.63
C ASN A 64 10.17 10.90 -10.87
N ILE A 65 10.65 12.02 -10.31
CA ILE A 65 10.04 13.33 -10.56
C ILE A 65 10.15 13.69 -12.04
N SER A 66 11.33 13.51 -12.65
CA SER A 66 11.53 13.79 -14.07
C SER A 66 10.60 12.94 -14.96
N ILE A 67 10.42 11.65 -14.66
CA ILE A 67 9.48 10.78 -15.37
C ILE A 67 8.04 11.26 -15.17
N GLY A 68 7.66 11.64 -13.95
CA GLY A 68 6.34 12.18 -13.66
C GLY A 68 6.05 13.45 -14.46
N ILE A 69 7.01 14.38 -14.52
CA ILE A 69 6.90 15.61 -15.31
C ILE A 69 6.78 15.27 -16.80
N PHE A 70 7.64 14.40 -17.31
CA PHE A 70 7.60 13.95 -18.70
C PHE A 70 6.24 13.33 -19.07
N SER A 71 5.68 12.52 -18.18
CA SER A 71 4.36 11.90 -18.37
C SER A 71 3.22 12.91 -18.40
N ILE A 72 3.32 14.03 -17.68
CA ILE A 72 2.32 15.11 -17.73
C ILE A 72 2.40 15.88 -19.05
N TYR A 73 3.61 16.05 -19.59
CA TYR A 73 3.80 16.69 -20.90
C TYR A 73 3.19 15.89 -22.04
N ASP A 74 3.29 14.57 -21.98
CA ASP A 74 2.81 13.68 -23.06
C ASP A 74 1.27 13.59 -23.09
N SER A 75 0.62 13.38 -21.95
CA SER A 75 -0.85 13.34 -21.85
C SER A 75 -1.36 13.87 -20.50
N PRO A 76 -1.68 15.18 -20.39
CA PRO A 76 -2.09 15.79 -19.13
C PRO A 76 -3.45 15.28 -18.63
N LYS A 77 -4.35 14.89 -19.54
CA LYS A 77 -5.67 14.30 -19.22
C LYS A 77 -5.55 12.99 -18.43
N ASP A 78 -4.61 12.14 -18.84
CA ASP A 78 -4.46 10.81 -18.27
C ASP A 78 -3.73 10.89 -16.93
N ALA A 79 -2.74 11.78 -16.84
CA ALA A 79 -2.09 12.11 -15.58
C ALA A 79 -3.09 12.67 -14.54
N LEU A 80 -4.01 13.56 -14.94
CA LEU A 80 -5.03 14.09 -14.04
C LEU A 80 -5.96 12.99 -13.51
N LEU A 81 -6.34 12.03 -14.36
CA LEU A 81 -7.17 10.90 -13.97
C LEU A 81 -6.45 10.02 -12.94
N SER A 82 -5.15 9.77 -13.13
CA SER A 82 -4.34 9.04 -12.13
C SER A 82 -4.24 9.77 -10.79
N VAL A 83 -4.01 11.09 -10.80
CA VAL A 83 -4.02 11.89 -9.56
C VAL A 83 -5.39 11.81 -8.89
N GLY A 84 -6.47 11.90 -9.68
CA GLY A 84 -7.84 11.72 -9.20
C GLY A 84 -8.06 10.36 -8.54
N LEU A 85 -7.56 9.28 -9.11
CA LEU A 85 -7.64 7.93 -8.53
C LEU A 85 -6.87 7.82 -7.21
N ILE A 86 -5.67 8.39 -7.12
CA ILE A 86 -4.90 8.43 -5.87
C ILE A 86 -5.67 9.25 -4.82
N ALA A 87 -6.21 10.40 -5.22
CA ALA A 87 -7.02 11.25 -4.36
C ALA A 87 -8.29 10.55 -3.88
N LEU A 88 -8.93 9.70 -4.70
CA LEU A 88 -10.09 8.86 -4.33
C LEU A 88 -9.75 7.86 -3.21
N GLY A 89 -8.48 7.52 -2.99
CA GLY A 89 -8.07 6.76 -1.80
C GLY A 89 -8.39 7.47 -0.48
N ILE A 90 -8.37 8.81 -0.47
CA ILE A 90 -8.65 9.64 0.72
C ILE A 90 -10.13 9.55 1.15
N PRO A 91 -11.14 9.85 0.30
CA PRO A 91 -12.54 9.69 0.68
C PRO A 91 -12.90 8.24 0.99
N VAL A 92 -12.30 7.26 0.31
CA VAL A 92 -12.48 5.83 0.65
C VAL A 92 -11.95 5.52 2.05
N TYR A 93 -10.78 6.05 2.43
CA TYR A 93 -10.26 5.89 3.79
C TYR A 93 -11.17 6.55 4.84
N ILE A 94 -11.68 7.74 4.55
CA ILE A 94 -12.61 8.44 5.45
C ILE A 94 -13.89 7.62 5.64
N PHE A 95 -14.47 7.12 4.55
CA PHE A 95 -15.70 6.33 4.59
C PHE A 95 -15.50 4.96 5.26
N GLY A 96 -14.39 4.28 4.97
CA GLY A 96 -14.13 2.93 5.47
C GLY A 96 -13.63 2.89 6.92
N VAL A 97 -12.74 3.80 7.30
CA VAL A 97 -11.99 3.74 8.57
C VAL A 97 -12.37 4.87 9.52
N ALA A 98 -12.43 6.12 9.04
CA ALA A 98 -12.72 7.27 9.91
C ALA A 98 -14.20 7.33 10.34
N TRP A 99 -15.11 6.71 9.58
CA TRP A 99 -16.52 6.59 9.93
C TRP A 99 -16.72 5.61 11.10
N LYS A 100 -16.56 6.11 12.33
CA LYS A 100 -16.74 5.29 13.55
C LYS A 100 -18.19 4.87 13.81
N ARG A 101 -19.18 5.65 13.34
CA ARG A 101 -20.61 5.36 13.51
C ARG A 101 -21.17 4.63 12.28
N LYS A 102 -20.67 3.44 11.97
CA LYS A 102 -21.19 2.66 10.84
C LYS A 102 -22.66 2.29 11.09
N PRO A 103 -23.58 2.51 10.14
CA PRO A 103 -24.92 1.95 10.25
C PRO A 103 -24.83 0.42 10.23
N ALA A 104 -25.55 -0.24 11.13
CA ALA A 104 -25.53 -1.70 11.32
C ALA A 104 -25.80 -2.50 10.04
N LEU A 105 -26.45 -1.89 9.04
CA LEU A 105 -26.66 -2.46 7.71
C LEU A 105 -25.37 -2.70 6.92
N ILE A 106 -24.40 -1.78 6.98
CA ILE A 106 -23.13 -1.92 6.22
C ILE A 106 -22.26 -2.99 6.88
N GLU A 107 -22.18 -2.99 8.21
CA GLU A 107 -21.43 -3.99 8.95
C GLU A 107 -22.03 -5.39 8.78
N SER A 108 -23.35 -5.53 8.88
CA SER A 108 -24.03 -6.80 8.62
C SER A 108 -23.93 -7.26 7.16
N ALA A 109 -23.99 -6.34 6.19
CA ALA A 109 -23.77 -6.67 4.79
C ALA A 109 -22.33 -7.14 4.52
N MET A 110 -21.32 -6.45 5.06
CA MET A 110 -19.92 -6.84 4.94
C MET A 110 -19.64 -8.18 5.63
N TYR A 111 -20.22 -8.43 6.80
CA TYR A 111 -20.11 -9.72 7.48
C TYR A 111 -20.73 -10.84 6.67
N ARG A 112 -21.96 -10.65 6.16
CA ARG A 112 -22.65 -11.65 5.31
C ARG A 112 -21.90 -11.92 4.01
N ALA A 113 -21.38 -10.88 3.36
CA ALA A 113 -20.57 -11.01 2.17
C ALA A 113 -19.28 -11.78 2.45
N THR A 114 -18.58 -11.46 3.56
CA THR A 114 -17.36 -12.16 3.97
C THR A 114 -17.63 -13.64 4.26
N VAL A 115 -18.69 -13.97 5.01
CA VAL A 115 -19.07 -15.36 5.32
C VAL A 115 -19.49 -16.11 4.06
N TRP A 116 -20.21 -15.47 3.14
CA TRP A 116 -20.57 -16.07 1.86
C TRP A 116 -19.32 -16.39 1.03
N LEU A 117 -18.39 -15.44 0.92
CA LEU A 117 -17.14 -15.60 0.20
C LEU A 117 -16.26 -16.70 0.82
N GLN A 118 -16.18 -16.76 2.16
CA GLN A 118 -15.47 -17.80 2.89
C GLN A 118 -16.02 -19.19 2.60
N LYS A 119 -17.36 -19.34 2.51
CA LYS A 119 -18.00 -20.62 2.16
C LYS A 119 -17.76 -21.00 0.69
N VAL A 120 -17.88 -20.04 -0.23
CA VAL A 120 -17.66 -20.29 -1.68
C VAL A 120 -16.22 -20.67 -1.97
N LEU A 121 -15.26 -20.04 -1.30
CA LEU A 121 -13.83 -20.27 -1.50
C LEU A 121 -13.26 -21.35 -0.56
N ASN A 122 -14.08 -21.92 0.32
CA ASN A 122 -13.68 -22.86 1.38
C ASN A 122 -12.43 -22.38 2.15
N VAL A 123 -12.39 -21.10 2.51
CA VAL A 123 -11.23 -20.48 3.17
C VAL A 123 -11.53 -20.29 4.66
N VAL A 124 -10.56 -20.67 5.50
CA VAL A 124 -10.61 -20.45 6.95
C VAL A 124 -9.90 -19.15 7.29
N GLN A 125 -10.30 -18.49 8.38
CA GLN A 125 -9.63 -17.28 8.83
C GLN A 125 -8.22 -17.61 9.31
N GLN A 126 -7.26 -16.74 8.99
CA GLN A 126 -5.88 -16.92 9.44
C GLN A 126 -5.83 -16.75 10.96
N ASP A 127 -5.30 -17.75 11.67
CA ASP A 127 -5.07 -17.67 13.10
C ASP A 127 -4.18 -16.45 13.40
N ALA A 128 -4.55 -15.68 14.43
CA ALA A 128 -3.66 -14.65 14.94
C ALA A 128 -2.42 -15.36 15.49
N THR A 129 -1.32 -15.33 14.74
CA THR A 129 -0.01 -15.78 15.21
C THR A 129 0.26 -15.10 16.55
N PRO A 130 0.54 -15.85 17.64
CA PRO A 130 1.22 -15.29 18.79
C PRO A 130 2.52 -14.65 18.27
N ASP A 131 2.87 -13.47 18.76
CA ASP A 131 4.02 -12.64 18.34
C ASP A 131 5.41 -13.33 18.39
N CYS A 132 5.45 -14.63 18.65
CA CYS A 132 6.62 -15.47 18.75
C CYS A 132 6.78 -16.33 17.48
N ILE A 133 7.03 -15.70 16.33
CA ILE A 133 7.83 -16.38 15.32
C ILE A 133 9.27 -16.29 15.81
N GLU A 134 9.81 -17.38 16.36
CA GLU A 134 11.24 -17.48 16.66
C GLU A 134 12.04 -17.29 15.37
N VAL A 135 12.58 -16.09 15.19
CA VAL A 135 13.53 -15.80 14.13
C VAL A 135 14.85 -16.47 14.53
N PRO A 136 15.51 -17.28 13.67
CA PRO A 136 16.73 -18.03 14.02
C PRO A 136 17.93 -17.21 14.55
N TRP A 137 17.83 -15.87 14.62
CA TRP A 137 18.87 -14.95 15.06
C TRP A 137 18.35 -13.83 15.98
N GLN A 138 17.48 -14.11 16.95
CA GLN A 138 17.26 -13.19 18.08
C GLN A 138 18.07 -13.63 19.32
N PRO A 139 18.93 -12.78 19.91
CA PRO A 139 19.46 -13.02 21.24
C PRO A 139 18.31 -12.93 22.23
N THR A 140 18.07 -14.03 22.94
CA THR A 140 17.00 -14.25 23.92
C THR A 140 16.77 -13.04 24.83
N SER A 141 15.56 -12.48 24.81
CA SER A 141 15.08 -11.62 25.90
C SER A 141 14.79 -12.48 27.14
N PRO A 142 15.21 -12.08 28.35
CA PRO A 142 14.91 -12.84 29.56
C PRO A 142 13.40 -12.96 29.78
N VAL A 143 12.93 -14.19 29.95
CA VAL A 143 11.54 -14.51 30.27
C VAL A 143 11.18 -13.90 31.64
N PRO A 144 10.10 -13.12 31.78
CA PRO A 144 9.63 -12.71 33.10
C PRO A 144 9.13 -13.93 33.88
N PRO A 145 9.48 -14.07 35.17
CA PRO A 145 9.11 -15.24 35.96
C PRO A 145 7.60 -15.38 36.03
N ALA A 146 7.11 -16.57 35.70
CA ALA A 146 5.71 -16.94 35.85
C ALA A 146 5.32 -16.76 37.33
N THR A 147 4.41 -15.83 37.59
CA THR A 147 3.74 -15.71 38.88
C THR A 147 2.63 -16.75 38.95
N GLU A 148 2.67 -17.55 40.01
CA GLU A 148 1.74 -18.62 40.41
C GLU A 148 0.25 -18.23 40.37
#